data_AF-A0A954LK59-F1
#
_entry.id   AF-A0A954LK59-F1
#
_cell.length_a   1.000
_cell.length_b   1.000
_cell.length_c   1.000
_cell.angle_alpha   90.00
_cell.angle_beta   90.00
_cell.angle_gamma   90.00
#
_symmetry.space_group_name_H-M   'P 1'
#
loop_
_entity.id
_entity.type
_entity.pdbx_description
1 polymer ?
#
loop_
_entity_poly.entity_id
_entity_poly.type
_entity_poly.pdbx_seq_one_letter_code
_entity_poly.pdbx_strand_id
1 'polypeptide(L)'
;MPNYPKSFTIPNALGLVVGLVIFCGAIPVQGQMDFERDPINYQKTPAHDPVTRLQNQLDEDSVQLEFDEEHGYLKSLLKQLEIPTSSQVLVYSQTSFQLRRITRRRPRALYFNDESYVGWVQGGDVLEIMTTDPKQGPMFYTLSQEKSERPKLVRDRGQCMICHASSRTQDVPGGLMRSMFVNSSGQPQYGAGTFNIDHKSPFDKRWGGWYVSGTHGTMRHMGNVFSKSRLEPEEIDREDGANVTDLS
;
A
#
# COMPACT_ATOMS: atom_id res chain seq x y z
N MET A 1 -73.11 12.84 35.40
CA MET A 1 -74.27 13.62 34.91
C MET A 1 -73.96 15.09 35.14
N PRO A 2 -74.17 16.03 34.19
CA PRO A 2 -75.19 16.08 33.12
C PRO A 2 -74.58 15.88 31.70
N ASN A 3 -75.19 15.18 30.73
CA ASN A 3 -76.40 15.41 29.90
C ASN A 3 -76.34 16.59 28.89
N TYR A 4 -75.87 16.25 27.65
CA TYR A 4 -76.25 16.58 26.25
C TYR A 4 -77.36 17.63 25.92
N PRO A 5 -77.62 18.06 24.64
CA PRO A 5 -77.03 17.72 23.31
C PRO A 5 -76.74 18.97 22.39
N LYS A 6 -76.18 18.87 21.17
CA LYS A 6 -76.90 18.65 19.89
C LYS A 6 -75.94 18.45 18.71
N SER A 7 -76.39 17.57 17.82
CA SER A 7 -75.87 17.11 16.53
C SER A 7 -75.57 18.21 15.50
N PHE A 8 -74.55 17.98 14.67
CA PHE A 8 -74.53 18.42 13.27
C PHE A 8 -73.90 17.33 12.39
N THR A 9 -74.54 17.05 11.26
CA THR A 9 -74.24 15.95 10.33
C THR A 9 -73.87 16.49 8.95
N ILE A 10 -72.80 15.89 8.36
CA ILE A 10 -72.61 15.52 6.92
C ILE A 10 -72.27 16.69 5.95
N PRO A 11 -71.47 16.56 4.85
CA PRO A 11 -71.08 15.33 4.11
C PRO A 11 -69.61 15.13 3.71
N ASN A 12 -69.38 13.89 3.27
CA ASN A 12 -68.36 13.39 2.33
C ASN A 12 -67.84 14.41 1.31
N ALA A 13 -66.51 14.56 1.27
CA ALA A 13 -65.79 14.94 0.06
C ALA A 13 -64.74 13.87 -0.24
N LEU A 14 -64.96 13.21 -1.37
CA LEU A 14 -64.17 12.17 -1.99
C LEU A 14 -62.77 12.71 -2.34
N GLY A 15 -61.77 12.44 -1.50
CA GLY A 15 -60.37 12.75 -1.77
C GLY A 15 -59.65 11.54 -2.36
N LEU A 16 -59.53 11.48 -3.68
CA LEU A 16 -58.75 10.49 -4.40
C LEU A 16 -57.26 10.71 -4.09
N VAL A 17 -56.70 9.97 -3.12
CA VAL A 17 -55.25 9.97 -2.86
C VAL A 17 -54.58 9.12 -3.95
N VAL A 18 -54.06 9.79 -4.98
CA VAL A 18 -53.12 9.17 -5.91
C VAL A 18 -51.83 8.90 -5.14
N GLY A 19 -51.66 7.66 -4.69
CA GLY A 19 -50.41 7.21 -4.08
C GLY A 19 -49.29 7.24 -5.12
N LEU A 20 -48.42 8.24 -5.01
CA LEU A 20 -47.16 8.28 -5.75
C LEU A 20 -46.25 7.17 -5.20
N VAL A 21 -46.30 5.99 -5.82
CA VAL A 21 -45.35 4.90 -5.52
C VAL A 21 -44.00 5.32 -6.10
N ILE A 22 -43.19 6.01 -5.28
CA ILE A 22 -41.78 6.21 -5.57
C ILE A 22 -41.13 4.83 -5.43
N PHE A 23 -40.96 4.16 -6.56
CA PHE A 23 -40.08 3.00 -6.65
C PHE A 23 -38.65 3.51 -6.48
N CYS A 24 -38.22 3.68 -5.22
CA CYS A 24 -36.80 3.78 -4.87
C CYS A 24 -36.20 2.40 -5.14
N GLY A 25 -35.93 2.10 -6.41
CA GLY A 25 -34.97 1.08 -6.76
C GLY A 25 -33.64 1.56 -6.19
N ALA A 26 -33.24 1.01 -5.05
CA ALA A 26 -31.89 1.13 -4.56
C ALA A 26 -30.99 0.50 -5.63
N ILE A 27 -30.50 1.31 -6.57
CA ILE A 27 -29.33 0.92 -7.35
C ILE A 27 -28.23 0.82 -6.30
N PRO A 28 -27.66 -0.38 -6.05
CA PRO A 28 -26.45 -0.43 -5.25
C PRO A 28 -25.41 0.31 -6.07
N VAL A 29 -25.19 1.58 -5.77
CA VAL A 29 -23.96 2.27 -6.15
C VAL A 29 -22.88 1.65 -5.26
N GLN A 30 -22.49 0.42 -5.59
CA GLN A 30 -21.22 -0.12 -5.14
C GLN A 30 -20.17 0.75 -5.84
N GLY A 31 -19.37 1.44 -5.03
CA GLY A 31 -18.25 2.27 -5.49
C GLY A 31 -17.18 1.41 -6.16
N GLN A 32 -17.49 0.91 -7.35
CA GLN A 32 -16.54 0.21 -8.20
C GLN A 32 -15.51 1.25 -8.64
N MET A 33 -14.26 1.02 -8.25
CA MET A 33 -13.13 1.86 -8.65
C MET A 33 -13.05 1.89 -10.17
N ASP A 34 -12.68 3.04 -10.75
CA ASP A 34 -12.77 3.23 -12.20
C ASP A 34 -11.91 2.23 -13.00
N PHE A 35 -10.77 1.80 -12.44
CA PHE A 35 -9.90 0.80 -13.07
C PHE A 35 -10.48 -0.63 -13.06
N GLU A 36 -11.55 -0.90 -12.31
CA GLU A 36 -12.27 -2.18 -12.33
C GLU A 36 -13.40 -2.21 -13.36
N ARG A 37 -13.54 -1.17 -14.19
CA ARG A 37 -14.52 -1.09 -15.28
C ARG A 37 -13.85 -1.26 -16.64
N ASP A 38 -14.66 -1.43 -17.68
CA ASP A 38 -14.19 -1.33 -19.06
C ASP A 38 -13.49 0.02 -19.28
N PRO A 39 -12.37 0.05 -20.02
CA PRO A 39 -11.78 -1.05 -20.78
C PRO A 39 -10.71 -1.87 -20.01
N ILE A 40 -10.41 -1.53 -18.75
CA ILE A 40 -9.27 -2.09 -18.01
C ILE A 40 -9.64 -3.43 -17.36
N ASN A 41 -10.78 -3.49 -16.67
CA ASN A 41 -11.22 -4.65 -15.87
C ASN A 41 -10.07 -5.26 -15.05
N TYR A 42 -9.36 -4.41 -14.31
CA TYR A 42 -8.04 -4.69 -13.75
C TYR A 42 -7.91 -6.10 -13.17
N GLN A 43 -8.76 -6.53 -12.24
CA GLN A 43 -8.64 -7.86 -11.62
C GLN A 43 -8.91 -9.05 -12.56
N LYS A 44 -9.67 -8.85 -13.63
CA LYS A 44 -10.11 -9.93 -14.54
C LYS A 44 -9.23 -10.05 -15.78
N THR A 45 -8.65 -8.95 -16.24
CA THR A 45 -7.83 -8.94 -17.46
C THR A 45 -6.51 -9.67 -17.21
N PRO A 46 -6.13 -10.64 -18.08
CA PRO A 46 -4.83 -11.30 -17.99
C PRO A 46 -3.67 -10.32 -18.11
N ALA A 47 -2.68 -10.44 -17.24
CA ALA A 47 -1.50 -9.58 -17.22
C ALA A 47 -0.32 -10.18 -18.00
N HIS A 48 0.50 -9.29 -18.56
CA HIS A 48 1.64 -9.55 -19.44
C HIS A 48 2.89 -8.83 -18.90
N ASP A 49 2.99 -8.72 -17.58
CA ASP A 49 4.08 -8.08 -16.85
C ASP A 49 5.25 -9.06 -16.60
N PRO A 50 6.42 -8.58 -16.12
CA PRO A 50 7.57 -9.43 -15.78
C PRO A 50 7.23 -10.60 -14.85
N VAL A 51 6.33 -10.40 -13.89
CA VAL A 51 5.97 -11.41 -12.88
C VAL A 51 5.11 -12.51 -13.50
N THR A 52 4.15 -12.19 -14.39
CA THR A 52 3.38 -13.22 -15.09
C THR A 52 4.23 -14.01 -16.08
N ARG A 53 5.19 -13.36 -16.76
CA ARG A 53 6.16 -14.08 -17.60
C ARG A 53 6.98 -15.07 -16.77
N LEU A 54 7.48 -14.65 -15.60
CA LEU A 54 8.20 -15.53 -14.69
C LEU A 54 7.30 -16.66 -14.17
N GLN A 55 6.04 -16.38 -13.82
CA GLN A 55 5.11 -17.42 -13.39
C GLN A 55 4.88 -18.48 -14.48
N ASN A 56 4.70 -18.08 -15.74
CA ASN A 56 4.57 -19.02 -16.85
C ASN A 56 5.83 -19.87 -17.01
N GLN A 57 7.02 -19.27 -16.89
CA GLN A 57 8.29 -20.00 -16.94
C GLN A 57 8.43 -21.03 -15.81
N LEU A 58 7.93 -20.72 -14.62
CA LEU A 58 7.87 -21.66 -13.49
C LEU A 58 6.87 -22.79 -13.74
N ASP A 59 5.70 -22.49 -14.30
CA ASP A 59 4.68 -23.49 -14.62
C ASP A 59 5.13 -24.46 -15.74
N GLU A 60 6.00 -23.99 -16.64
CA GLU A 60 6.64 -24.77 -17.70
C GLU A 60 7.92 -25.49 -17.24
N ASP A 61 8.30 -25.39 -15.97
CA ASP A 61 9.54 -25.93 -15.40
C ASP A 61 10.83 -25.44 -16.13
N SER A 62 10.74 -24.32 -16.87
CA SER A 62 11.86 -23.72 -17.62
C SER A 62 12.81 -22.91 -16.73
N VAL A 63 12.31 -22.44 -15.59
CA VAL A 63 13.03 -21.73 -14.53
C VAL A 63 12.64 -22.33 -13.19
N GLN A 64 13.52 -22.24 -12.20
CA GLN A 64 13.22 -22.59 -10.80
C GLN A 64 13.63 -21.45 -9.87
N LEU A 65 12.92 -21.31 -8.75
CA LEU A 65 13.31 -20.43 -7.65
C LEU A 65 14.00 -21.25 -6.57
N GLU A 66 15.27 -20.93 -6.31
CA GLU A 66 16.06 -21.55 -5.26
C GLU A 66 15.70 -20.98 -3.89
N PHE A 67 15.47 -21.86 -2.92
CA PHE A 67 15.18 -21.46 -1.54
C PHE A 67 16.48 -21.29 -0.74
N ASP A 68 16.66 -20.13 -0.13
CA ASP A 68 17.72 -19.81 0.82
C ASP A 68 17.17 -19.87 2.25
N GLU A 69 17.85 -20.56 3.17
CA GLU A 69 17.35 -20.74 4.55
C GLU A 69 17.21 -19.41 5.33
N GLU A 70 17.94 -18.36 4.94
CA GLU A 70 17.91 -17.07 5.63
C GLU A 70 16.96 -16.07 4.95
N HIS A 71 16.90 -16.07 3.61
CA HIS A 71 16.17 -15.08 2.81
C HIS A 71 14.98 -15.68 2.03
N GLY A 72 14.70 -16.96 2.18
CA GLY A 72 13.74 -17.74 1.38
C GLY A 72 13.99 -17.55 -0.12
N TYR A 73 12.99 -17.12 -0.89
CA TYR A 73 13.11 -16.99 -2.34
C TYR A 73 13.65 -15.63 -2.80
N LEU A 74 14.02 -14.72 -1.88
CA LEU A 74 14.42 -13.36 -2.24
C LEU A 74 15.54 -13.34 -3.28
N LYS A 75 16.66 -14.01 -3.01
CA LYS A 75 17.84 -13.98 -3.88
C LYS A 75 17.52 -14.51 -5.27
N SER A 76 16.83 -15.64 -5.35
CA SER A 76 16.41 -16.22 -6.64
C SER A 76 15.43 -15.32 -7.38
N LEU A 77 14.46 -14.72 -6.68
CA LEU A 77 13.46 -13.86 -7.30
C LEU A 77 14.10 -12.58 -7.86
N LEU A 78 15.00 -11.94 -7.11
CA LEU A 78 15.74 -10.77 -7.60
C LEU A 78 16.55 -11.10 -8.86
N LYS A 79 17.20 -12.27 -8.88
CA LYS A 79 17.95 -12.74 -10.05
C LYS A 79 17.04 -12.94 -11.27
N GLN A 80 15.89 -13.61 -11.10
CA GLN A 80 14.97 -13.88 -12.21
C GLN A 80 14.26 -12.62 -12.73
N LEU A 81 14.04 -11.64 -11.86
CA LEU A 81 13.46 -10.34 -12.24
C LEU A 81 14.52 -9.30 -12.64
N GLU A 82 15.79 -9.68 -12.68
CA GLU A 82 16.92 -8.79 -13.01
C GLU A 82 16.96 -7.52 -12.13
N ILE A 83 16.68 -7.69 -10.84
CA ILE A 83 16.73 -6.61 -9.85
C ILE A 83 18.11 -6.62 -9.19
N PRO A 84 18.92 -5.56 -9.31
CA PRO A 84 20.23 -5.51 -8.70
C PRO A 84 20.10 -5.40 -7.18
N THR A 85 20.86 -6.22 -6.44
CA THR A 85 20.89 -6.15 -4.97
C THR A 85 21.38 -4.81 -4.45
N SER A 86 22.19 -4.09 -5.22
CA SER A 86 22.66 -2.74 -4.92
C SER A 86 21.56 -1.66 -4.96
N SER A 87 20.37 -1.96 -5.48
CA SER A 87 19.20 -1.05 -5.42
C SER A 87 18.58 -0.96 -4.02
N GLN A 88 19.07 -1.74 -3.06
CA GLN A 88 18.46 -1.87 -1.74
C GLN A 88 18.25 -0.52 -1.05
N VAL A 89 17.04 -0.33 -0.53
CA VAL A 89 16.69 0.73 0.41
C VAL A 89 16.00 0.12 1.64
N LEU A 90 16.19 0.74 2.81
CA LEU A 90 15.68 0.22 4.08
C LEU A 90 14.62 1.14 4.69
N VAL A 91 13.50 0.54 5.09
CA VAL A 91 12.33 1.22 5.65
C VAL A 91 12.00 0.59 6.99
N TYR A 92 12.07 1.37 8.06
CA TYR A 92 11.73 0.88 9.41
C TYR A 92 10.38 1.38 9.91
N SER A 93 9.68 2.22 9.15
CA SER A 93 8.31 2.58 9.45
C SER A 93 7.37 1.38 9.30
N GLN A 94 6.47 1.24 10.27
CA GLN A 94 5.47 0.17 10.31
C GLN A 94 4.27 0.47 9.39
N THR A 95 4.51 0.63 8.08
CA THR A 95 3.49 1.00 7.08
C THR A 95 3.37 0.03 5.91
N SER A 96 3.75 -1.23 6.14
CA SER A 96 3.64 -2.34 5.18
C SER A 96 2.50 -3.28 5.56
N PHE A 97 2.10 -4.14 4.62
CA PHE A 97 1.29 -5.32 4.89
C PHE A 97 1.83 -6.16 6.06
N GLN A 98 3.16 -6.24 6.22
CA GLN A 98 3.85 -7.01 7.26
C GLN A 98 4.32 -6.17 8.46
N LEU A 99 3.62 -5.07 8.78
CA LEU A 99 4.04 -4.07 9.78
C LEU A 99 4.44 -4.63 11.15
N ARG A 100 3.84 -5.74 11.60
CA ARG A 100 4.12 -6.33 12.93
C ARG A 100 5.52 -6.92 13.05
N ARG A 101 6.19 -7.20 11.92
CA ARG A 101 7.54 -7.79 11.86
C ARG A 101 8.61 -6.73 11.63
N ILE A 102 8.22 -5.49 11.34
CA ILE A 102 9.13 -4.38 11.03
C ILE A 102 9.46 -3.63 12.31
N THR A 103 10.76 -3.43 12.54
CA THR A 103 11.28 -2.55 13.59
C THR A 103 12.49 -1.80 13.05
N ARG A 104 13.00 -0.83 13.81
CA ARG A 104 14.29 -0.19 13.50
C ARG A 104 15.43 -1.21 13.37
N ARG A 105 15.48 -2.23 14.24
CA ARG A 105 16.51 -3.28 14.17
C ARG A 105 16.27 -4.35 13.10
N ARG A 106 15.04 -4.44 12.59
CA ARG A 106 14.61 -5.40 11.58
C ARG A 106 13.79 -4.66 10.53
N PRO A 107 14.42 -3.79 9.74
CA PRO A 107 13.71 -2.99 8.75
C PRO A 107 13.22 -3.87 7.60
N ARG A 108 12.23 -3.36 6.86
CA ARG A 108 11.89 -3.89 5.54
C ARG A 108 12.94 -3.41 4.54
N ALA A 109 13.45 -4.32 3.72
CA ALA A 109 14.23 -3.96 2.53
C ALA A 109 13.29 -3.84 1.33
N LEU A 110 13.53 -2.84 0.48
CA LEU A 110 12.96 -2.76 -0.86
C LEU A 110 14.11 -2.84 -1.86
N TYR A 111 13.92 -3.61 -2.92
CA TYR A 111 14.81 -3.72 -4.07
C TYR A 111 14.02 -3.34 -5.31
N PHE A 112 14.66 -2.74 -6.30
CA PHE A 112 13.95 -2.29 -7.50
C PHE A 112 14.83 -2.27 -8.76
N ASN A 113 14.15 -2.41 -9.89
CA ASN A 113 14.63 -1.95 -11.19
C ASN A 113 13.56 -1.03 -11.82
N ASP A 114 13.65 -0.75 -13.11
CA ASP A 114 12.73 0.18 -13.78
C ASP A 114 11.29 -0.35 -13.85
N GLU A 115 11.09 -1.68 -13.83
CA GLU A 115 9.78 -2.29 -14.02
C GLU A 115 9.17 -2.84 -12.73
N SER A 116 10.01 -3.26 -11.78
CA SER A 116 9.60 -4.12 -10.65
C SER A 116 10.27 -3.72 -9.33
N TYR A 117 9.52 -3.89 -8.24
CA TYR A 117 9.90 -3.62 -6.87
C TYR A 117 9.59 -4.85 -6.02
N VAL A 118 10.55 -5.28 -5.19
CA VAL A 118 10.42 -6.41 -4.27
C VAL A 118 10.67 -5.92 -2.85
N GLY A 119 9.67 -6.08 -1.99
CA GLY A 119 9.75 -5.87 -0.56
C GLY A 119 10.02 -7.17 0.20
N TRP A 120 11.00 -7.13 1.09
CA TRP A 120 11.37 -8.23 1.97
C TRP A 120 11.40 -7.78 3.42
N VAL A 121 10.73 -8.54 4.28
CA VAL A 121 10.77 -8.36 5.73
C VAL A 121 11.44 -9.58 6.33
N GLN A 122 12.41 -9.36 7.21
CA GLN A 122 13.12 -10.43 7.90
C GLN A 122 12.15 -11.32 8.67
N GLY A 123 12.13 -12.62 8.36
CA GLY A 123 11.18 -13.58 8.94
C GLY A 123 9.72 -13.27 8.59
N GLY A 124 9.48 -12.57 7.47
CA GLY A 124 8.17 -12.36 6.88
C GLY A 124 7.65 -13.61 6.18
N ASP A 125 6.34 -13.71 6.07
CA ASP A 125 5.66 -14.88 5.51
C ASP A 125 5.61 -14.83 3.98
N VAL A 126 5.79 -13.63 3.41
CA VAL A 126 5.76 -13.39 1.95
C VAL A 126 6.79 -12.36 1.51
N LEU A 127 7.21 -12.44 0.25
CA LEU A 127 7.71 -11.29 -0.49
C LEU A 127 6.53 -10.47 -1.01
N GLU A 128 6.63 -9.15 -0.93
CA GLU A 128 5.69 -8.20 -1.54
C GLU A 128 6.26 -7.77 -2.89
N ILE A 129 5.53 -7.90 -3.99
CA ILE A 129 6.00 -7.52 -5.33
C ILE A 129 5.05 -6.50 -5.93
N MET A 130 5.60 -5.41 -6.48
CA MET A 130 4.91 -4.53 -7.40
C MET A 130 5.65 -4.58 -8.74
N THR A 131 4.95 -4.75 -9.84
CA THR A 131 5.53 -4.71 -11.19
C THR A 131 4.64 -3.91 -12.13
N THR A 132 5.08 -3.62 -13.34
CA THR A 132 4.32 -2.79 -14.28
C THR A 132 3.90 -3.62 -15.50
N ASP A 133 2.59 -3.75 -15.71
CA ASP A 133 2.01 -4.26 -16.94
C ASP A 133 1.91 -3.13 -17.99
N PRO A 134 2.31 -3.37 -19.24
CA PRO A 134 2.33 -2.33 -20.28
C PRO A 134 0.95 -1.77 -20.66
N LYS A 135 -0.15 -2.46 -20.31
CA LYS A 135 -1.52 -2.04 -20.61
C LYS A 135 -2.32 -1.68 -19.35
N GLN A 136 -2.10 -2.42 -18.26
CA GLN A 136 -2.87 -2.29 -17.01
C GLN A 136 -2.17 -1.43 -15.95
N GLY A 137 -0.90 -1.08 -16.15
CA GLY A 137 -0.12 -0.28 -15.21
C GLY A 137 0.40 -1.11 -14.03
N PRO A 138 0.56 -0.52 -12.83
CA PRO A 138 1.12 -1.22 -11.68
C PRO A 138 0.26 -2.40 -11.24
N MET A 139 0.92 -3.53 -10.97
CA MET A 139 0.37 -4.84 -10.62
C MET A 139 1.03 -5.35 -9.34
N PHE A 140 0.27 -6.02 -8.48
CA PHE A 140 0.73 -6.43 -7.15
C PHE A 140 0.63 -7.94 -6.97
N TYR A 141 1.69 -8.53 -6.42
CA TYR A 141 1.80 -9.96 -6.20
C TYR A 141 2.44 -10.26 -4.84
N THR A 142 2.25 -11.48 -4.36
CA THR A 142 3.00 -12.04 -3.25
C THR A 142 3.65 -13.36 -3.64
N LEU A 143 4.76 -13.69 -2.99
CA LEU A 143 5.40 -15.00 -3.06
C LEU A 143 5.57 -15.53 -1.64
N SER A 144 5.03 -16.71 -1.34
CA SER A 144 5.22 -17.36 -0.03
C SER A 144 6.70 -17.61 0.23
N GLN A 145 7.14 -17.33 1.45
CA GLN A 145 8.49 -17.63 1.92
C GLN A 145 8.58 -19.01 2.61
N GLU A 146 7.53 -19.84 2.50
CA GLU A 146 7.58 -21.24 2.87
C GLU A 146 8.16 -22.07 1.72
N LYS A 147 9.11 -22.96 2.03
CA LYS A 147 9.74 -23.84 1.05
C LYS A 147 8.69 -24.74 0.41
N SER A 148 8.60 -24.68 -0.92
CA SER A 148 7.69 -25.44 -1.75
C SER A 148 8.43 -25.96 -2.98
N GLU A 149 8.02 -27.14 -3.48
CA GLU A 149 8.49 -27.66 -4.76
C GLU A 149 8.03 -26.78 -5.93
N ARG A 150 6.88 -26.10 -5.78
CA ARG A 150 6.28 -25.23 -6.80
C ARG A 150 5.85 -23.90 -6.17
N PRO A 151 6.79 -22.97 -5.93
CA PRO A 151 6.45 -21.64 -5.45
C PRO A 151 5.60 -20.91 -6.50
N LYS A 152 4.62 -20.11 -6.03
CA LYS A 152 3.68 -19.41 -6.90
C LYS A 152 3.65 -17.91 -6.59
N LEU A 153 3.76 -17.11 -7.63
CA LEU A 153 3.53 -15.67 -7.62
C LEU A 153 2.02 -15.44 -7.71
N VAL A 154 1.43 -15.04 -6.58
CA VAL A 154 -0.02 -14.90 -6.46
C VAL A 154 -0.40 -13.43 -6.61
N ARG A 155 -1.24 -13.11 -7.60
CA ARG A 155 -1.78 -11.76 -7.79
C ARG A 155 -2.62 -11.34 -6.58
N ASP A 156 -2.35 -10.16 -6.04
CA ASP A 156 -3.13 -9.58 -4.96
C ASP A 156 -4.56 -9.27 -5.41
N ARG A 157 -5.53 -9.62 -4.56
CA ARG A 157 -6.96 -9.41 -4.79
C ARG A 157 -7.56 -8.33 -3.87
N GLY A 158 -6.74 -7.37 -3.44
CA GLY A 158 -7.21 -6.15 -2.79
C GLY A 158 -6.43 -5.72 -1.56
N GLN A 159 -5.60 -6.56 -0.95
CA GLN A 159 -4.89 -6.19 0.28
C GLN A 159 -3.86 -5.09 0.02
N CYS A 160 -3.12 -5.20 -1.09
CA CYS A 160 -2.20 -4.15 -1.53
C CYS A 160 -2.99 -2.91 -2.00
N MET A 161 -4.11 -3.14 -2.70
CA MET A 161 -4.92 -2.07 -3.29
C MET A 161 -5.53 -1.12 -2.27
N ILE A 162 -5.78 -1.55 -1.02
CA ILE A 162 -6.23 -0.66 0.08
C ILE A 162 -5.35 0.59 0.21
N CYS A 163 -4.04 0.44 -0.01
CA CYS A 163 -3.10 1.56 0.04
C CYS A 163 -2.71 2.06 -1.36
N HIS A 164 -2.55 1.12 -2.30
CA HIS A 164 -1.97 1.38 -3.63
C HIS A 164 -2.98 1.81 -4.70
N ALA A 165 -4.28 1.80 -4.41
CA ALA A 165 -5.32 2.44 -5.21
C ALA A 165 -6.23 3.24 -4.28
N SER A 166 -5.71 4.36 -3.79
CA SER A 166 -6.41 5.25 -2.87
C SER A 166 -6.25 6.69 -3.31
N SER A 167 -6.85 7.64 -2.60
CA SER A 167 -6.63 9.07 -2.84
C SER A 167 -5.14 9.48 -2.84
N ARG A 168 -4.27 8.68 -2.20
CA ARG A 168 -2.81 8.88 -2.22
C ARG A 168 -2.18 8.64 -3.59
N THR A 169 -2.82 7.81 -4.41
CA THR A 169 -2.43 7.46 -5.78
C THR A 169 -3.48 7.94 -6.79
N GLN A 170 -4.29 8.95 -6.43
CA GLN A 170 -5.36 9.51 -7.26
C GLN A 170 -6.39 8.45 -7.71
N ASP A 171 -6.65 7.47 -6.83
CA ASP A 171 -7.59 6.36 -7.04
C ASP A 171 -7.22 5.44 -8.24
N VAL A 172 -5.96 5.48 -8.66
CA VAL A 172 -5.35 4.62 -9.69
C VAL A 172 -4.28 3.72 -9.04
N PRO A 173 -4.13 2.44 -9.46
CA PRO A 173 -3.05 1.58 -8.99
C PRO A 173 -1.68 2.26 -9.16
N GLY A 174 -0.90 2.34 -8.07
CA GLY A 174 0.33 3.13 -8.07
C GLY A 174 1.29 2.80 -6.95
N GLY A 175 2.59 3.05 -7.20
CA GLY A 175 3.60 3.08 -6.17
C GLY A 175 3.43 4.27 -5.24
N LEU A 176 3.81 4.11 -3.97
CA LEU A 176 3.73 5.17 -2.97
C LEU A 176 5.02 5.23 -2.16
N MET A 177 5.59 6.43 -2.07
CA MET A 177 6.69 6.74 -1.17
C MET A 177 6.18 7.65 -0.06
N ARG A 178 6.25 7.18 1.19
CA ARG A 178 5.72 7.90 2.34
C ARG A 178 6.83 8.33 3.28
N SER A 179 6.72 9.54 3.79
CA SER A 179 7.55 10.08 4.86
C SER A 179 6.65 10.44 6.05
N MET A 180 7.08 10.12 7.26
CA MET A 180 6.28 10.35 8.46
C MET A 180 7.14 10.50 9.71
N PHE A 181 6.61 11.19 10.70
CA PHE A 181 7.16 11.15 12.05
C PHE A 181 6.86 9.78 12.65
N VAL A 182 7.91 9.08 13.06
CA VAL A 182 7.81 7.76 13.70
C VAL A 182 8.41 7.83 15.10
N ASN A 183 7.91 7.02 16.03
CA ASN A 183 8.56 6.84 17.32
C ASN A 183 9.77 5.89 17.23
N SER A 184 10.42 5.63 18.35
CA SER A 184 11.61 4.75 18.42
C SER A 184 11.39 3.31 17.96
N SER A 185 10.13 2.81 17.96
CA SER A 185 9.81 1.48 17.43
C SER A 185 9.54 1.46 15.92
N GLY A 186 9.45 2.62 15.28
CA GLY A 186 9.06 2.77 13.87
C GLY A 186 7.55 2.95 13.68
N GLN A 187 6.78 3.10 14.76
CA GLN A 187 5.34 3.28 14.68
C GLN A 187 5.01 4.72 14.26
N PRO A 188 4.15 4.94 13.24
CA PRO A 188 3.80 6.27 12.78
C PRO A 188 3.03 7.07 13.83
N GLN A 189 3.40 8.35 14.01
CA GLN A 189 2.67 9.32 14.82
C GLN A 189 1.65 10.07 13.95
N TYR A 190 0.52 9.40 13.63
CA TYR A 190 -0.46 9.90 12.66
C TYR A 190 -1.03 11.30 12.97
N GLY A 191 -1.05 11.71 14.25
CA GLY A 191 -1.51 13.05 14.67
C GLY A 191 -0.68 14.20 14.09
N ALA A 192 0.61 13.97 13.79
CA ALA A 192 1.49 14.95 13.15
C ALA A 192 1.46 14.89 11.61
N GLY A 193 0.49 14.15 11.05
CA GLY A 193 0.33 13.97 9.61
C GLY A 193 1.33 12.98 9.00
N THR A 194 1.14 12.72 7.71
CA THR A 194 2.05 11.92 6.89
C THR A 194 2.18 12.54 5.51
N PHE A 195 3.36 12.46 4.92
CA PHE A 195 3.66 13.03 3.61
C PHE A 195 3.74 11.93 2.56
N ASN A 196 3.00 12.07 1.45
CA ASN A 196 3.33 11.35 0.22
C ASN A 196 4.40 12.18 -0.48
N ILE A 197 5.59 11.62 -0.65
CA ILE A 197 6.74 12.35 -1.16
C ILE A 197 7.06 11.95 -2.60
N ASP A 198 7.50 12.94 -3.36
CA ASP A 198 7.97 12.82 -4.73
C ASP A 198 9.24 13.67 -4.93
N HIS A 199 9.70 13.79 -6.17
CA HIS A 199 10.89 14.57 -6.51
C HIS A 199 10.74 16.09 -6.25
N LYS A 200 9.51 16.61 -6.07
CA LYS A 200 9.22 18.03 -5.83
C LYS A 200 9.10 18.37 -4.34
N SER A 201 8.96 17.34 -3.50
CA SER A 201 8.73 17.50 -2.06
C SER A 201 9.91 18.22 -1.38
N PRO A 202 9.69 19.17 -0.47
CA PRO A 202 10.78 19.79 0.30
C PRO A 202 11.68 18.74 0.99
N PHE A 203 12.99 18.92 0.95
CA PHE A 203 13.96 17.93 1.45
C PHE A 203 13.76 17.62 2.94
N ASP A 204 13.39 18.64 3.73
CA ASP A 204 13.09 18.60 5.17
C ASP A 204 11.85 17.80 5.56
N LYS A 205 11.05 17.40 4.57
CA LYS A 205 9.88 16.52 4.70
C LYS A 205 10.12 15.11 4.17
N ARG A 206 11.29 14.79 3.64
CA ARG A 206 11.58 13.48 3.02
C ARG A 206 12.08 12.45 4.03
N TRP A 207 11.79 11.18 3.72
CA TRP A 207 12.43 9.99 4.31
C TRP A 207 12.19 9.69 5.80
N GLY A 208 11.17 10.28 6.42
CA GLY A 208 10.79 9.92 7.79
C GLY A 208 10.37 8.45 7.89
N GLY A 209 11.04 7.68 8.74
CA GLY A 209 10.87 6.23 8.82
C GLY A 209 11.73 5.40 7.84
N TRP A 210 12.70 6.04 7.18
CA TRP A 210 13.66 5.40 6.28
C TRP A 210 15.07 5.55 6.83
N TYR A 211 15.93 4.61 6.45
CA TYR A 211 17.37 4.80 6.56
C TYR A 211 17.89 5.53 5.32
N VAL A 212 18.77 6.49 5.55
CA VAL A 212 19.39 7.30 4.50
C VAL A 212 20.90 7.30 4.75
N SER A 213 21.68 6.95 3.75
CA SER A 213 23.15 6.99 3.83
C SER A 213 23.75 7.96 2.80
N GLY A 214 25.00 8.35 3.05
CA GLY A 214 25.76 9.29 2.23
C GLY A 214 25.72 10.73 2.77
N THR A 215 26.50 11.60 2.12
CA THR A 215 26.62 13.02 2.49
C THR A 215 25.86 13.90 1.50
N HIS A 216 25.11 14.88 2.02
CA HIS A 216 24.24 15.79 1.27
C HIS A 216 24.38 17.26 1.74
N GLY A 217 25.47 17.58 2.42
CA GLY A 217 25.84 18.94 2.82
C GLY A 217 24.88 19.52 3.86
N THR A 218 24.33 20.70 3.57
CA THR A 218 23.43 21.46 4.47
C THR A 218 21.95 21.11 4.31
N MET A 219 21.58 20.29 3.32
CA MET A 219 20.21 19.81 3.19
C MET A 219 19.85 18.93 4.39
N ARG A 220 18.60 18.99 4.88
CA ARG A 220 18.13 18.22 6.04
C ARG A 220 16.88 17.47 5.72
N HIS A 221 16.75 16.26 6.24
CA HIS A 221 15.64 15.34 5.99
C HIS A 221 15.17 14.70 7.30
N MET A 222 14.15 13.86 7.22
CA MET A 222 13.59 13.13 8.37
C MET A 222 14.11 11.70 8.52
N GLY A 223 14.95 11.22 7.58
CA GLY A 223 15.61 9.91 7.66
C GLY A 223 16.52 9.76 8.88
N ASN A 224 16.75 8.49 9.28
CA ASN A 224 17.59 8.06 10.41
C ASN A 224 17.14 8.49 11.82
N VAL A 225 16.27 9.49 11.94
CA VAL A 225 15.79 10.00 13.24
C VAL A 225 14.35 9.60 13.53
N PHE A 226 14.04 9.54 14.82
CA PHE A 226 12.70 9.28 15.32
C PHE A 226 12.30 10.34 16.32
N SER A 227 11.00 10.49 16.47
CA SER A 227 10.41 11.42 17.41
C SER A 227 10.40 10.85 18.83
N LYS A 228 10.85 11.67 19.77
CA LYS A 228 10.95 11.35 21.20
C LYS A 228 9.70 11.80 21.97
N SER A 229 8.98 12.81 21.47
CA SER A 229 7.76 13.36 22.07
C SER A 229 6.53 12.84 21.34
N ARG A 230 5.49 12.46 22.11
CA ARG A 230 4.17 12.15 21.56
C ARG A 230 3.31 13.40 21.37
N LEU A 231 3.57 14.43 22.17
CA LEU A 231 2.83 15.70 22.12
C LEU A 231 3.36 16.62 21.02
N GLU A 232 4.66 16.55 20.74
CA GLU A 232 5.34 17.32 19.70
C GLU A 232 6.12 16.37 18.76
N PRO A 233 5.43 15.54 17.95
CA PRO A 233 6.11 14.57 17.10
C PRO A 233 7.09 15.19 16.09
N GLU A 234 6.85 16.43 15.70
CA GLU A 234 7.60 17.19 14.71
C GLU A 234 8.96 17.72 15.19
N GLU A 235 9.19 17.75 16.50
CA GLU A 235 10.44 18.18 17.14
C GLU A 235 11.53 17.09 17.07
N ILE A 236 11.84 16.68 15.83
CA ILE A 236 12.96 15.79 15.54
C ILE A 236 14.24 16.59 15.33
N ASP A 237 15.34 16.09 15.90
CA ASP A 237 16.68 16.60 15.61
C ASP A 237 17.13 16.05 14.24
N ARG A 238 17.09 16.90 13.20
CA ARG A 238 17.47 16.50 11.84
C ARG A 238 18.98 16.49 11.63
N GLU A 239 19.76 17.07 12.54
CA GLU A 239 21.23 17.04 12.45
C GLU A 239 21.74 15.64 12.79
N ASP A 240 21.17 14.99 13.81
CA ASP A 240 21.54 13.64 14.27
C ASP A 240 21.44 12.57 13.17
N GLY A 241 20.53 12.75 12.20
CA GLY A 241 20.32 11.82 11.09
C GLY A 241 20.97 12.22 9.77
N ALA A 242 21.62 13.39 9.68
CA ALA A 242 22.18 13.91 8.44
C ALA A 242 23.59 13.38 8.17
N ASN A 243 23.95 13.24 6.89
CA ASN A 243 25.31 12.88 6.45
C ASN A 243 25.85 11.56 7.05
N VAL A 244 24.96 10.60 7.35
CA VAL A 244 25.31 9.28 7.91
C VAL A 244 25.94 8.42 6.82
N THR A 245 27.17 7.93 7.01
CA THR A 245 27.87 7.10 6.01
C THR A 245 27.90 5.62 6.35
N ASP A 246 27.44 5.25 7.56
CA ASP A 246 27.41 3.89 8.07
C ASP A 246 26.07 3.62 8.76
N LEU A 247 25.44 2.49 8.42
CA LEU A 247 24.14 2.05 8.94
C LEU A 247 24.25 0.75 9.76
N SER A 248 25.47 0.28 10.02
CA SER A 248 25.73 -0.93 10.81
C SER A 248 25.48 -0.77 12.31
#